data_AF-A0A1E3YQ93-F1
#
_entry.id   AF-A0A1E3YQ93-F1
#
_cell.length_a   1.000
_cell.length_b   1.000
_cell.length_c   1.000
_cell.angle_alpha   90.00
_cell.angle_beta   90.00
_cell.angle_gamma   90.00
#
_symmetry.space_group_name_H-M   'P 1'
#
loop_
_entity.id
_entity.type
_entity.pdbx_description
1 polymer ?
#
loop_
_entity_poly.entity_id
_entity_poly.type
_entity_poly.pdbx_seq_one_letter_code
_entity_poly.pdbx_strand_id
1 'polypeptide(L)'
;MVSAVFHSPLDAAPVAAQNAMNNVAISASPASARSQKQSKTEATASPAPASRDWAALSRSFWMAVLPPLCGLGLLIGLWAVVSTTTGGSIPNPVETWKQALEIPFYRNGPNDQGVGWNVLMSLERVAVGFGMAALVGIPAGFVIGRFSFLSRMFNPLISLLRPVSPLAWLPIGLLVFKGANPAAIWTIFICSIWPMIINTAVGVQRVPQDYMNVA
;
A
#
# COMPACT_ATOMS: atom_id res chain seq x y z
N MET A 1 28.84 37.12 -20.76
CA MET A 1 29.43 36.48 -21.96
C MET A 1 29.23 34.97 -21.77
N VAL A 2 28.19 34.35 -22.35
CA VAL A 2 28.11 33.89 -23.77
C VAL A 2 29.10 32.73 -23.95
N SER A 3 28.80 31.49 -24.40
CA SER A 3 27.74 30.94 -25.24
C SER A 3 27.71 29.41 -25.09
N ALA A 4 26.58 28.78 -25.42
CA ALA A 4 26.55 27.41 -25.95
C ALA A 4 27.26 27.37 -27.31
N VAL A 5 27.98 26.28 -27.65
CA VAL A 5 28.36 26.00 -29.04
C VAL A 5 28.42 24.48 -29.26
N PHE A 6 27.42 23.96 -29.97
CA PHE A 6 27.46 22.69 -30.70
C PHE A 6 28.58 22.71 -31.74
N HIS A 7 29.23 21.57 -32.02
CA HIS A 7 29.57 21.19 -33.40
C HIS A 7 29.85 19.69 -33.50
N SER A 8 29.09 18.99 -34.34
CA SER A 8 29.58 17.81 -35.08
C SER A 8 30.14 18.30 -36.42
N PRO A 9 31.31 17.80 -36.84
CA PRO A 9 31.67 17.65 -38.24
C PRO A 9 32.06 16.18 -38.51
N LEU A 10 31.30 15.47 -39.36
CA LEU A 10 31.51 15.34 -40.82
C LEU A 10 32.62 14.34 -41.21
N ASP A 11 32.20 13.43 -42.08
CA ASP A 11 32.94 12.46 -42.87
C ASP A 11 34.37 12.84 -43.29
N ALA A 12 35.29 11.86 -43.18
CA ALA A 12 36.34 11.59 -44.18
C ALA A 12 37.09 10.28 -43.87
N ALA A 13 36.88 9.24 -44.70
CA ALA A 13 37.67 8.00 -44.73
C ALA A 13 39.12 8.25 -45.22
N PRO A 14 40.12 7.37 -44.95
CA PRO A 14 40.41 6.27 -45.90
C PRO A 14 41.08 4.99 -45.32
N VAL A 15 40.65 3.82 -45.82
CA VAL A 15 41.43 2.66 -46.36
C VAL A 15 42.61 2.02 -45.56
N ALA A 16 43.01 2.48 -44.36
CA ALA A 16 44.25 2.01 -43.73
C ALA A 16 44.12 1.02 -42.53
N ALA A 17 42.98 0.34 -42.36
CA ALA A 17 42.86 -0.76 -41.39
C ALA A 17 42.17 -2.02 -41.94
N GLN A 18 42.25 -2.19 -43.26
CA GLN A 18 42.08 -3.45 -44.01
C GLN A 18 42.95 -4.61 -43.47
N ASN A 19 43.82 -4.38 -42.48
CA ASN A 19 44.61 -5.43 -41.81
C ASN A 19 43.93 -6.06 -40.58
N ALA A 20 42.75 -5.61 -40.15
CA ALA A 20 41.92 -6.35 -39.19
C ALA A 20 41.07 -7.45 -39.85
N MET A 21 41.25 -7.64 -41.16
CA MET A 21 40.53 -8.61 -41.99
C MET A 21 41.03 -10.07 -41.84
N ASN A 22 41.84 -10.39 -40.83
CA ASN A 22 42.44 -11.73 -40.72
C ASN A 22 41.99 -12.61 -39.56
N ASN A 23 41.17 -12.15 -38.60
CA ASN A 23 40.99 -12.92 -37.36
C ASN A 23 39.61 -13.45 -36.97
N VAL A 24 38.50 -13.14 -37.65
CA VAL A 24 37.20 -13.71 -37.21
C VAL A 24 36.23 -13.97 -38.37
N ALA A 25 36.72 -14.58 -39.45
CA ALA A 25 35.88 -15.20 -40.48
C ALA A 25 35.91 -16.73 -40.34
N ILE A 26 35.63 -17.27 -39.14
CA ILE A 26 35.39 -18.70 -38.89
C ILE A 26 34.49 -18.76 -37.64
N SER A 27 33.16 -18.79 -37.69
CA SER A 27 32.38 -19.97 -38.07
C SER A 27 30.89 -19.61 -38.12
N ALA A 28 30.23 -20.00 -39.19
CA ALA A 28 28.78 -20.00 -39.33
C ALA A 28 28.14 -21.13 -38.49
N SER A 29 26.88 -20.93 -38.07
CA SER A 29 25.97 -21.93 -37.49
C SER A 29 25.74 -23.14 -38.42
N PRO A 30 25.40 -24.33 -37.89
CA PRO A 30 23.98 -24.69 -37.88
C PRO A 30 23.49 -25.47 -36.63
N ALA A 31 22.17 -25.45 -36.47
CA ALA A 31 21.40 -26.23 -35.51
C ALA A 31 21.55 -27.75 -35.72
N SER A 32 21.73 -28.52 -34.64
CA SER A 32 21.16 -29.87 -34.50
C SER A 32 21.32 -30.42 -33.07
N ALA A 33 20.18 -30.68 -32.44
CA ALA A 33 19.91 -31.86 -31.61
C ALA A 33 21.07 -32.52 -30.84
N ARG A 34 21.40 -32.00 -29.64
CA ARG A 34 21.96 -32.85 -28.57
C ARG A 34 21.83 -32.26 -27.16
N SER A 35 20.61 -31.95 -26.73
CA SER A 35 20.34 -31.68 -25.31
C SER A 35 19.23 -32.58 -24.76
N GLN A 36 19.38 -33.89 -24.96
CA GLN A 36 18.59 -34.93 -24.28
C GLN A 36 19.42 -36.21 -24.21
N LYS A 37 20.47 -36.23 -23.39
CA LYS A 37 21.07 -37.49 -22.92
C LYS A 37 21.72 -37.31 -21.54
N GLN A 38 20.91 -36.90 -20.57
CA GLN A 38 21.20 -37.01 -19.15
C GLN A 38 19.87 -36.98 -18.35
N SER A 39 18.93 -37.83 -18.78
CA SER A 39 17.83 -38.29 -17.93
C SER A 39 17.81 -39.81 -18.05
N LYS A 40 18.66 -40.46 -17.25
CA LYS A 40 18.55 -41.88 -16.87
C LYS A 40 19.59 -42.19 -15.79
N THR A 41 19.22 -41.96 -14.53
CA THR A 41 19.39 -42.87 -13.38
C THR A 41 18.75 -42.17 -12.19
N GLU A 42 17.42 -42.14 -12.18
CA GLU A 42 16.67 -42.20 -10.93
C GLU A 42 16.93 -43.58 -10.35
N ALA A 43 17.88 -43.67 -9.43
CA ALA A 43 17.83 -44.64 -8.37
C ALA A 43 17.11 -43.94 -7.22
N THR A 44 15.86 -44.33 -7.01
CA THR A 44 14.93 -43.87 -5.99
C THR A 44 15.51 -44.14 -4.59
N ALA A 45 16.38 -43.26 -4.10
CA ALA A 45 16.67 -43.20 -2.67
C ALA A 45 15.47 -42.51 -2.01
N SER A 46 14.68 -43.31 -1.30
CA SER A 46 13.59 -42.83 -0.43
C SER A 46 14.07 -41.63 0.38
N PRO A 47 13.36 -40.48 0.42
CA PRO A 47 13.73 -39.42 1.34
C PRO A 47 13.60 -40.01 2.75
N ALA A 48 14.71 -40.01 3.49
CA ALA A 48 14.67 -40.29 4.92
C ALA A 48 13.63 -39.35 5.55
N PRO A 49 12.79 -39.84 6.49
CA PRO A 49 11.82 -38.96 7.15
C PRO A 49 12.61 -37.84 7.82
N ALA A 50 12.38 -36.59 7.39
CA ALA A 50 12.93 -35.42 8.05
C ALA A 50 12.58 -35.54 9.53
N SER A 51 13.58 -35.78 10.38
CA SER A 51 13.37 -35.70 11.83
C SER A 51 12.82 -34.30 12.07
N ARG A 52 11.61 -34.22 12.59
CA ARG A 52 11.03 -32.96 13.04
C ARG A 52 11.91 -32.49 14.19
N ASP A 53 12.92 -31.70 13.86
CA ASP A 53 13.82 -31.08 14.84
C ASP A 53 13.02 -30.06 15.63
N TRP A 54 12.32 -30.54 16.66
CA TRP A 54 11.48 -29.75 17.56
C TRP A 54 12.27 -28.64 18.26
N ALA A 55 13.59 -28.83 18.40
CA ALA A 55 14.54 -27.84 18.87
C ALA A 55 14.76 -26.68 17.87
N ALA A 56 14.77 -26.95 16.55
CA ALA A 56 14.89 -25.91 15.53
C ALA A 56 13.59 -25.12 15.36
N LEU A 57 12.43 -25.81 15.45
CA LEU A 57 11.10 -25.19 15.45
C LEU A 57 10.87 -24.29 16.68
N SER A 58 11.25 -24.76 17.87
CA SER A 58 11.13 -23.96 19.11
C SER A 58 12.06 -22.76 19.11
N ARG A 59 13.31 -22.90 18.63
CA ARG A 59 14.23 -21.77 18.50
C ARG A 59 13.72 -20.71 17.52
N SER A 60 13.13 -21.14 16.39
CA SER A 60 12.54 -20.24 15.39
C SER A 60 11.31 -19.51 15.95
N PHE A 61 10.47 -20.22 16.72
CA PHE A 61 9.34 -19.64 17.43
C PHE A 61 9.78 -18.62 18.49
N TRP A 62 10.75 -18.96 19.34
CA TRP A 62 11.28 -18.05 20.34
C TRP A 62 11.96 -16.82 19.73
N MET A 63 12.69 -16.95 18.63
CA MET A 63 13.28 -15.79 17.94
C MET A 63 12.25 -14.95 17.18
N ALA A 64 11.09 -15.50 16.83
CA ALA A 64 9.98 -14.75 16.25
C ALA A 64 9.15 -14.01 17.31
N VAL A 65 9.06 -14.57 18.52
CA VAL A 65 8.16 -14.08 19.60
C VAL A 65 8.88 -13.20 20.62
N LEU A 66 10.14 -13.52 20.97
CA LEU A 66 10.87 -12.80 22.02
C LEU A 66 11.20 -11.34 21.63
N PRO A 67 11.69 -11.03 20.40
CA PRO A 67 11.96 -9.65 20.01
C PRO A 67 10.73 -8.71 20.02
N PRO A 68 9.55 -9.09 19.46
CA PRO A 68 8.38 -8.21 19.53
C PRO A 68 7.82 -8.08 20.95
N LEU A 69 7.88 -9.13 21.78
CA LEU A 69 7.47 -9.04 23.19
C LEU A 69 8.40 -8.14 24.01
N CYS A 70 9.72 -8.24 23.82
CA CYS A 70 10.67 -7.35 24.47
C CYS A 70 10.48 -5.89 24.04
N GLY A 71 10.23 -5.65 22.74
CA GLY A 71 9.92 -4.32 22.24
C GLY A 71 8.64 -3.74 22.85
N LEU A 72 7.58 -4.54 22.93
CA LEU A 72 6.30 -4.14 23.51
C LEU A 72 6.41 -3.91 25.03
N GLY A 73 7.19 -4.75 25.73
CA GLY A 73 7.50 -4.58 27.15
C GLY A 73 8.32 -3.31 27.42
N LEU A 74 9.32 -3.01 26.60
CA LEU A 74 10.10 -1.77 26.69
C LEU A 74 9.19 -0.55 26.48
N LEU A 75 8.33 -0.59 25.46
CA LEU A 75 7.36 0.47 25.19
C LEU A 75 6.43 0.72 26.39
N ILE A 76 5.84 -0.32 26.97
CA ILE A 76 4.96 -0.20 28.14
C ILE A 76 5.73 0.31 29.36
N GLY A 77 6.94 -0.20 29.58
CA GLY A 77 7.81 0.25 30.67
C GLY A 77 8.16 1.73 30.54
N LEU A 78 8.58 2.16 29.34
CA LEU A 78 8.87 3.57 29.05
C LEU A 78 7.63 4.44 29.22
N TRP A 79 6.48 3.99 28.74
CA TRP A 79 5.22 4.71 28.91
C TRP A 79 4.84 4.87 30.39
N ALA A 80 5.01 3.82 31.21
CA ALA A 80 4.77 3.89 32.65
C ALA A 80 5.76 4.82 33.38
N VAL A 81 7.03 4.85 32.96
CA VAL A 81 8.03 5.78 33.52
C VAL A 81 7.70 7.22 33.12
N VAL A 82 7.32 7.46 31.87
CA VAL A 82 6.93 8.79 31.38
C VAL A 82 5.64 9.28 32.02
N SER A 83 4.64 8.41 32.22
CA SER A 83 3.37 8.79 32.85
C SER A 83 3.58 9.21 34.32
N THR A 84 4.43 8.48 35.04
CA THR A 84 4.77 8.78 36.43
C THR A 84 5.64 10.04 36.59
N THR A 85 6.51 10.34 35.62
CA THR A 85 7.34 11.57 35.63
C THR A 85 6.60 12.83 35.17
N THR A 86 5.50 12.72 34.43
CA THR A 86 4.72 13.86 33.89
C THR A 86 3.64 14.37 34.87
N GLY A 87 3.70 14.00 36.16
CA GLY A 87 2.84 14.54 37.20
C GLY A 87 1.34 14.26 37.02
N GLY A 88 0.97 13.16 36.33
CA GLY A 88 -0.43 12.75 36.15
C GLY A 88 -1.16 13.39 34.96
N SER A 89 -0.48 14.14 34.08
CA SER A 89 -1.10 14.68 32.86
C SER A 89 -1.40 13.60 31.81
N ILE A 90 -0.76 12.44 31.91
CA ILE A 90 -0.92 11.30 31.01
C ILE A 90 -1.40 10.11 31.86
N PRO A 91 -2.54 9.48 31.52
CA PRO A 91 -3.07 8.36 32.28
C PRO A 91 -2.12 7.16 32.24
N ASN A 92 -2.05 6.41 33.34
CA ASN A 92 -1.19 5.23 33.41
C ASN A 92 -1.70 4.11 32.48
N PRO A 93 -0.82 3.22 31.98
CA PRO A 93 -1.21 2.08 31.16
C PRO A 93 -2.31 1.21 31.78
N VAL A 94 -2.21 0.97 33.08
CA VAL A 94 -3.15 0.15 33.84
C VAL A 94 -4.49 0.86 34.07
N GLU A 95 -4.46 2.17 34.31
CA GLU A 95 -5.67 2.98 34.48
C GLU A 95 -6.45 3.10 33.16
N THR A 96 -5.73 3.32 32.05
CA THR A 96 -6.30 3.35 30.70
C THR A 96 -6.97 2.00 30.38
N TRP A 97 -6.32 0.89 30.74
CA TRP A 97 -6.88 -0.45 30.56
C TRP A 97 -8.13 -0.70 31.42
N LYS A 98 -8.10 -0.28 32.69
CA LYS A 98 -9.26 -0.38 33.58
C LYS A 98 -10.44 0.46 33.09
N GLN A 99 -10.20 1.71 32.69
CA GLN A 99 -11.23 2.58 32.12
C GLN A 99 -11.82 2.02 30.82
N ALA A 100 -11.01 1.34 30.00
CA ALA A 100 -11.50 0.67 28.79
C ALA A 100 -12.46 -0.49 29.08
N LEU A 101 -12.31 -1.20 30.21
CA LEU A 101 -13.10 -2.39 30.56
C LEU A 101 -14.25 -2.11 31.54
N GLU A 102 -14.09 -1.20 32.50
CA GLU A 102 -15.03 -1.04 33.61
C GLU A 102 -16.26 -0.18 33.27
N ILE A 103 -16.13 0.85 32.41
CA ILE A 103 -17.24 1.79 32.16
C ILE A 103 -17.35 2.26 30.69
N PRO A 104 -17.49 1.34 29.71
CA PRO A 104 -17.45 1.71 28.30
C PRO A 104 -18.62 2.62 27.85
N PHE A 105 -19.77 2.64 28.53
CA PHE A 105 -20.99 3.30 28.03
C PHE A 105 -21.60 4.37 28.96
N TYR A 106 -20.83 5.03 29.82
CA TYR A 106 -21.40 6.14 30.61
C TYR A 106 -21.48 7.46 29.81
N ARG A 107 -22.34 8.38 30.26
CA ARG A 107 -22.43 9.76 29.75
C ARG A 107 -22.57 10.73 30.94
N ASN A 108 -21.48 11.32 31.42
CA ASN A 108 -21.53 12.33 32.50
C ASN A 108 -21.39 13.76 31.97
N GLY A 109 -21.33 13.96 30.65
CA GLY A 109 -21.40 15.29 30.04
C GLY A 109 -21.01 15.33 28.57
N PRO A 110 -20.92 16.53 27.97
CA PRO A 110 -20.54 16.70 26.56
C PRO A 110 -19.15 16.15 26.22
N ASN A 111 -18.18 16.34 27.11
CA ASN A 111 -16.78 15.89 26.95
C ASN A 111 -16.43 14.64 27.77
N ASP A 112 -17.32 14.20 28.66
CA ASP A 112 -17.07 13.13 29.61
C ASP A 112 -17.98 11.93 29.27
N GLN A 113 -17.56 11.19 28.25
CA GLN A 113 -18.29 10.05 27.70
C GLN A 113 -17.43 8.79 27.74
N GLY A 114 -18.07 7.67 28.03
CA GLY A 114 -17.43 6.36 27.98
C GLY A 114 -16.80 6.07 26.62
N VAL A 115 -15.73 5.30 26.63
CA VAL A 115 -14.94 4.94 25.43
C VAL A 115 -15.83 4.37 24.32
N GLY A 116 -16.84 3.57 24.67
CA GLY A 116 -17.79 2.98 23.74
C GLY A 116 -18.62 4.00 22.96
N TRP A 117 -19.07 5.10 23.58
CA TRP A 117 -19.79 6.16 22.87
C TRP A 117 -18.86 6.94 21.92
N ASN A 118 -17.63 7.20 22.35
CA ASN A 118 -16.63 7.86 21.50
C ASN A 118 -16.25 7.01 20.28
N VAL A 119 -16.10 5.70 20.48
CA VAL A 119 -15.86 4.74 19.41
C VAL A 119 -17.06 4.70 18.46
N LEU A 120 -18.29 4.61 18.99
CA LEU A 120 -19.50 4.56 18.17
C LEU A 120 -19.67 5.85 17.34
N MET A 121 -19.51 7.02 17.94
CA MET A 121 -19.56 8.30 17.22
C MET A 121 -18.48 8.40 16.14
N SER A 122 -17.29 7.86 16.40
CA SER A 122 -16.21 7.84 15.40
C SER A 122 -16.54 6.88 14.25
N LEU A 123 -17.05 5.69 14.56
CA LEU A 123 -17.50 4.71 13.58
C LEU A 123 -18.66 5.25 12.74
N GLU A 124 -19.61 5.94 13.35
CA GLU A 124 -20.74 6.56 12.64
C GLU A 124 -20.26 7.57 11.60
N ARG A 125 -19.35 8.47 11.98
CA ARG A 125 -18.77 9.45 11.04
C ARG A 125 -18.06 8.76 9.86
N VAL A 126 -17.31 7.69 10.14
CA VAL A 126 -16.65 6.88 9.11
C VAL A 126 -17.67 6.19 8.23
N ALA A 127 -18.68 5.54 8.81
CA ALA A 127 -19.72 4.82 8.08
C ALA A 127 -20.51 5.76 7.16
N VAL A 128 -20.90 6.94 7.63
CA VAL A 128 -21.62 7.93 6.83
C VAL A 128 -20.73 8.52 5.73
N GLY A 129 -19.52 8.97 6.07
CA GLY A 129 -18.60 9.57 5.09
C GLY A 129 -18.16 8.59 4.01
N PHE A 130 -17.77 7.38 4.43
CA PHE A 130 -17.39 6.29 3.53
C PHE A 130 -18.60 5.77 2.74
N GLY A 131 -19.77 5.64 3.37
CA GLY A 131 -21.00 5.20 2.71
C GLY A 131 -21.42 6.15 1.57
N MET A 132 -21.38 7.46 1.81
CA MET A 132 -21.61 8.45 0.75
C MET A 132 -20.56 8.36 -0.35
N ALA A 133 -19.29 8.17 0.00
CA ALA A 133 -18.23 7.98 -0.97
C ALA A 133 -18.45 6.70 -1.81
N ALA A 134 -18.95 5.62 -1.21
CA ALA A 134 -19.32 4.40 -1.92
C ALA A 134 -20.47 4.59 -2.90
N LEU A 135 -21.52 5.28 -2.46
CA LEU A 135 -22.68 5.56 -3.29
C LEU A 135 -22.34 6.38 -4.54
N VAL A 136 -21.37 7.30 -4.46
CA VAL A 136 -20.97 8.14 -5.60
C VAL A 136 -19.77 7.57 -6.36
N GLY A 137 -18.76 7.13 -5.62
CA GLY A 137 -17.46 6.71 -6.14
C GLY A 137 -17.51 5.38 -6.89
N ILE A 138 -18.33 4.42 -6.45
CA ILE A 138 -18.48 3.13 -7.16
C ILE A 138 -19.14 3.34 -8.53
N PRO A 139 -20.31 4.01 -8.65
CA PRO A 139 -20.90 4.28 -9.97
C PRO A 139 -19.98 5.11 -10.87
N ALA A 140 -19.35 6.17 -10.34
CA ALA A 140 -18.42 7.00 -11.11
C ALA A 140 -17.21 6.20 -11.59
N GLY A 141 -16.61 5.39 -10.72
CA GLY A 141 -15.50 4.49 -11.04
C GLY A 141 -15.90 3.45 -12.09
N PHE A 142 -17.11 2.91 -12.01
CA PHE A 142 -17.62 1.98 -13.02
C PHE A 142 -17.71 2.62 -14.40
N VAL A 143 -18.29 3.82 -14.49
CA VAL A 143 -18.41 4.57 -15.74
C VAL A 143 -17.03 4.91 -16.31
N ILE A 144 -16.10 5.38 -15.48
CA ILE A 144 -14.72 5.71 -15.90
C ILE A 144 -13.97 4.44 -16.35
N GLY A 145 -14.18 3.31 -15.68
CA GLY A 145 -13.59 2.02 -16.04
C GLY A 145 -14.12 1.47 -17.37
N ARG A 146 -15.41 1.68 -17.65
CA ARG A 146 -16.07 1.16 -18.85
C ARG A 146 -15.72 1.92 -20.12
N PHE A 147 -15.53 3.24 -20.03
CA PHE A 147 -15.29 4.12 -21.19
C PHE A 147 -13.81 4.58 -21.24
N SER A 148 -13.08 4.12 -22.26
CA SER A 148 -11.66 4.47 -22.45
C SER A 148 -11.42 5.99 -22.60
N PHE A 149 -12.38 6.72 -23.17
CA PHE A 149 -12.33 8.18 -23.28
C PHE A 149 -12.34 8.86 -21.89
N LEU A 150 -13.29 8.48 -21.01
CA LEU A 150 -13.35 9.01 -19.64
C LEU A 150 -12.10 8.62 -18.85
N SER A 151 -11.64 7.37 -18.98
CA SER A 151 -10.40 6.95 -18.31
C SER A 151 -9.22 7.84 -18.69
N ARG A 152 -9.04 8.16 -19.98
CA ARG A 152 -7.97 9.07 -20.44
C ARG A 152 -8.17 10.50 -19.94
N MET A 153 -9.41 10.99 -19.89
CA MET A 153 -9.74 12.33 -19.41
C MET A 153 -9.46 12.51 -17.91
N PHE A 154 -9.79 11.51 -17.09
CA PHE A 154 -9.61 11.55 -15.63
C PHE A 154 -8.22 11.12 -15.18
N ASN A 155 -7.42 10.48 -16.02
CA ASN A 155 -6.06 10.04 -15.69
C ASN A 155 -5.14 11.16 -15.14
N PRO A 156 -5.06 12.37 -15.74
CA PRO A 156 -4.27 13.47 -15.18
C PRO A 156 -4.79 13.92 -13.81
N LEU A 157 -6.12 14.01 -13.66
CA LEU A 157 -6.76 14.39 -12.39
C LEU A 157 -6.42 13.37 -11.28
N ILE A 158 -6.56 12.08 -11.59
CA ILE A 158 -6.21 10.97 -10.71
C ILE A 158 -4.73 11.04 -10.30
N SER A 159 -3.83 11.36 -11.22
CA SER A 159 -2.40 11.46 -10.95
C SER A 159 -2.08 12.62 -10.00
N LEU A 160 -2.79 13.75 -10.13
CA LEU A 160 -2.64 14.91 -9.26
C LEU A 160 -3.25 14.71 -7.87
N LEU A 161 -4.35 13.98 -7.78
CA LEU A 161 -5.09 13.76 -6.52
C LEU A 161 -4.51 12.60 -5.69
N ARG A 162 -3.74 11.69 -6.31
CA ARG A 162 -3.13 10.53 -5.65
C ARG A 162 -2.27 10.87 -4.41
N PRO A 163 -1.41 11.91 -4.41
CA PRO A 163 -0.58 12.26 -3.25
C PRO A 163 -1.25 13.21 -2.24
N VAL A 164 -2.53 13.57 -2.41
CA VAL A 164 -3.14 14.58 -1.54
C VAL A 164 -3.45 13.98 -0.18
N SER A 165 -2.86 14.56 0.87
CA SER A 165 -3.05 14.08 2.24
C SER A 165 -4.46 14.42 2.77
N PRO A 166 -5.04 13.58 3.63
CA PRO A 166 -6.33 13.86 4.25
C PRO A 166 -6.37 15.16 5.08
N LEU A 167 -5.24 15.52 5.69
CA LEU A 167 -5.16 16.69 6.58
C LEU A 167 -5.37 18.02 5.83
N ALA A 168 -5.09 18.08 4.52
CA ALA A 168 -5.28 19.29 3.73
C ALA A 168 -6.76 19.70 3.58
N TRP A 169 -7.68 18.75 3.72
CA TRP A 169 -9.11 18.98 3.48
C TRP A 169 -9.89 19.43 4.72
N LEU A 170 -9.35 19.18 5.91
CA LEU A 170 -10.02 19.47 7.18
C LEU A 170 -10.37 20.97 7.33
N PRO A 171 -9.46 21.94 7.11
CA PRO A 171 -9.78 23.36 7.26
C PRO A 171 -10.90 23.82 6.32
N ILE A 172 -10.91 23.31 5.08
CA ILE A 172 -11.94 23.62 4.08
C ILE A 172 -13.30 23.07 4.54
N GLY A 173 -13.34 21.83 5.04
CA GLY A 173 -14.56 21.25 5.62
C GLY A 173 -15.09 22.08 6.78
N LEU A 174 -14.20 22.57 7.65
CA LEU A 174 -14.60 23.42 8.77
C LEU A 174 -15.16 24.77 8.31
N LEU A 175 -14.58 25.39 7.28
CA LEU A 175 -15.06 26.64 6.72
C LEU A 175 -16.45 26.51 6.08
N VAL A 176 -16.69 25.41 5.37
CA VAL A 176 -17.97 25.16 4.66
C VAL A 176 -19.08 24.81 5.64
N PHE A 177 -18.83 23.86 6.55
CA PHE A 177 -19.87 23.30 7.41
C PHE A 177 -19.93 23.93 8.80
N LYS A 178 -18.97 24.79 9.16
CA LYS A 178 -18.87 25.49 10.47
C LYS A 178 -19.04 24.57 11.68
N GLY A 179 -18.65 23.30 11.56
CA GLY A 179 -18.83 22.29 12.60
C GLY A 179 -17.83 21.16 12.48
N ALA A 180 -17.33 20.65 13.61
CA ALA A 180 -16.31 19.61 13.64
C ALA A 180 -16.83 18.25 13.13
N ASN A 181 -18.05 17.86 13.51
CA ASN A 181 -18.69 16.64 13.04
C ASN A 181 -18.85 16.58 11.50
N PRO A 182 -19.52 17.55 10.87
CA PRO A 182 -19.68 17.53 9.41
C PRO A 182 -18.35 17.75 8.66
N ALA A 183 -17.41 18.51 9.21
CA ALA A 183 -16.08 18.66 8.62
C ALA A 183 -15.29 17.35 8.61
N ALA A 184 -15.39 16.54 9.67
CA ALA A 184 -14.77 15.21 9.72
C ALA A 184 -15.39 14.27 8.68
N ILE A 185 -16.72 14.23 8.56
CA ILE A 185 -17.43 13.41 7.57
C ILE A 185 -17.04 13.83 6.15
N TRP A 186 -17.01 15.14 5.87
CA TRP A 186 -16.57 15.70 4.59
C TRP A 186 -15.14 15.28 4.23
N THR A 187 -14.23 15.37 5.21
CA THR A 187 -12.84 14.97 5.02
C THR A 187 -12.75 13.49 4.65
N ILE A 188 -13.45 12.62 5.39
CA ILE A 188 -13.49 11.17 5.11
C ILE A 188 -14.05 10.92 3.71
N PHE A 189 -15.12 11.61 3.32
CA PHE A 189 -15.72 11.51 2.00
C PHE A 189 -14.73 11.84 0.88
N ILE A 190 -14.11 13.04 0.92
CA ILE A 190 -13.17 13.49 -0.12
C ILE A 190 -11.91 12.62 -0.18
N CYS A 191 -11.44 12.12 0.96
CA CYS A 191 -10.25 11.26 0.99
C CYS A 191 -10.54 9.85 0.47
N SER A 192 -11.76 9.36 0.67
CA SER A 192 -12.15 8.01 0.27
C SER A 192 -12.65 7.94 -1.18
N ILE A 193 -13.24 9.00 -1.73
CA ILE A 193 -13.86 8.97 -3.06
C ILE A 193 -12.85 8.68 -4.18
N TRP A 194 -11.64 9.27 -4.13
CA TRP A 194 -10.65 9.08 -5.19
C TRP A 194 -10.07 7.67 -5.24
N PRO A 195 -9.51 7.12 -4.14
CA PRO A 195 -9.05 5.72 -4.13
C PRO A 195 -10.17 4.76 -4.54
N MET A 196 -11.41 5.05 -4.15
CA MET A 196 -12.56 4.21 -4.48
C MET A 196 -12.89 4.24 -5.97
N ILE A 197 -13.00 5.42 -6.59
CA ILE A 197 -13.18 5.57 -8.04
C ILE A 197 -12.08 4.82 -8.79
N ILE A 198 -10.82 4.99 -8.37
CA ILE A 198 -9.65 4.38 -9.02
C ILE A 198 -9.71 2.85 -8.89
N ASN A 199 -9.93 2.34 -7.68
CA ASN A 199 -10.00 0.91 -7.42
C ASN A 199 -11.14 0.25 -8.19
N THR A 200 -12.31 0.90 -8.26
CA THR A 200 -13.44 0.42 -9.05
C THR A 200 -13.16 0.49 -10.56
N ALA A 201 -12.62 1.59 -11.07
CA ALA A 201 -12.32 1.74 -12.49
C ALA A 201 -11.30 0.68 -12.97
N VAL A 202 -10.23 0.47 -12.20
CA VAL A 202 -9.23 -0.56 -12.49
C VAL A 202 -9.84 -1.97 -12.34
N GLY A 203 -10.73 -2.18 -11.38
CA GLY A 203 -11.45 -3.44 -11.22
C GLY A 203 -12.31 -3.79 -12.44
N VAL A 204 -13.07 -2.82 -12.96
CA VAL A 204 -13.94 -2.99 -14.14
C VAL A 204 -13.11 -3.26 -15.40
N GLN A 205 -11.97 -2.60 -15.57
CA GLN A 205 -11.07 -2.81 -16.72
C GLN A 205 -10.43 -4.19 -16.76
N ARG A 206 -10.35 -4.90 -15.63
CA ARG A 206 -9.77 -6.26 -15.54
C ARG A 206 -10.75 -7.37 -15.93
N VAL A 207 -12.02 -7.06 -16.15
CA VAL A 207 -13.01 -8.07 -16.57
C VAL A 207 -12.68 -8.50 -18.01
N PRO A 208 -12.43 -9.81 -18.27
CA PRO A 208 -12.12 -10.29 -19.61
C PRO A 208 -13.25 -9.98 -20.58
N GLN A 209 -12.89 -9.51 -21.79
CA GLN A 209 -13.86 -9.12 -22.81
C GLN A 209 -14.76 -10.29 -23.26
N ASP A 210 -14.27 -11.53 -23.13
CA ASP A 210 -15.03 -12.74 -23.47
C ASP A 210 -16.33 -12.86 -22.66
N TYR A 211 -16.34 -12.41 -21.39
CA TYR A 211 -17.56 -12.38 -20.57
C TYR A 211 -18.53 -11.26 -20.97
N MET A 212 -18.05 -10.19 -21.61
CA MET A 212 -18.86 -9.07 -22.07
C MET A 212 -19.50 -9.32 -23.45
N ASN A 213 -18.91 -10.22 -24.25
CA ASN A 213 -19.38 -10.53 -25.61
C ASN A 213 -20.45 -11.64 -25.65
N VAL A 214 -20.64 -12.36 -24.53
CA VAL A 214 -21.61 -13.48 -24.42
C VAL A 214 -22.84 -13.15 -23.57
N ALA A 215 -22.86 -11.98 -22.93
CA ALA A 215 -23.98 -11.46 -22.14
C ALA A 215 -24.72 -10.37 -22.92
#